data_AF-A0A3S8NFK8-F1
#
_entry.id   AF-A0A3S8NFK8-F1
#
_cell.length_a   1.000
_cell.length_b   1.000
_cell.length_c   1.000
_cell.angle_alpha   90.00
_cell.angle_beta   90.00
_cell.angle_gamma   90.00
#
_symmetry.space_group_name_H-M   'P 1'
#
loop_
_entity.id
_entity.type
_entity.pdbx_description
1 polymer ?
#
loop_
_entity_poly.entity_id
_entity_poly.type
_entity_poly.pdbx_seq_one_letter_code
_entity_poly.pdbx_strand_id
1 'polypeptide(L)'
;PLLNLLNNSLMDLPVPPNISSWWNFGSLLGLCLMTQILTGLFLTMHYTPNITMAFSSVAHICHDVNYGWLIRNIHANGASFFFICLYAHITRALYYGSYLNKKTWNTGIIILLLVMMTAFVGYV
;
A
#
# COMPACT_ATOMS: atom_id res chain seq x y z
N PRO A 1 -3.85 22.43 17.96
CA PRO A 1 -3.63 22.38 16.50
C PRO A 1 -3.66 20.94 15.92
N LEU A 2 -2.74 20.06 16.33
CA LEU A 2 -2.66 18.66 15.84
C LEU A 2 -3.94 17.84 16.10
N LEU A 3 -4.43 17.85 17.35
CA LEU A 3 -5.65 17.12 17.72
C LEU A 3 -6.88 17.56 16.91
N ASN A 4 -6.98 18.85 16.58
CA ASN A 4 -8.09 19.37 15.79
C ASN A 4 -8.09 18.81 14.35
N LEU A 5 -6.91 18.60 13.75
CA LEU A 5 -6.78 17.99 12.44
C LEU A 5 -7.22 16.52 12.45
N LEU A 6 -6.82 15.77 13.46
CA LEU A 6 -7.26 14.38 13.64
C LEU A 6 -8.77 14.31 13.88
N ASN A 7 -9.31 15.18 14.72
CA ASN A 7 -10.74 15.24 15.01
C ASN A 7 -11.57 15.44 13.73
N ASN A 8 -11.21 16.45 12.93
CA ASN A 8 -11.97 16.82 11.74
C ASN A 8 -11.82 15.82 10.58
N SER A 9 -10.82 14.93 10.61
CA SER A 9 -10.55 13.97 9.53
C SER A 9 -10.92 12.53 9.88
N LEU A 10 -10.98 12.17 11.16
CA LEU A 10 -11.17 10.78 11.62
C LEU A 10 -12.33 10.59 12.60
N MET A 11 -12.66 11.58 13.43
CA MET A 11 -13.69 11.43 14.47
C MET A 11 -15.00 12.11 14.06
N ASP A 12 -14.97 13.42 13.87
CA ASP A 12 -16.14 14.24 13.59
C ASP A 12 -16.29 14.55 12.10
N LEU A 13 -15.74 13.69 11.23
CA LEU A 13 -15.89 13.81 9.79
C LEU A 13 -17.35 13.49 9.41
N PRO A 14 -18.10 14.41 8.76
CA PRO A 14 -19.44 14.09 8.27
C PRO A 14 -19.35 13.13 7.08
N VAL A 15 -19.97 11.95 7.21
CA VAL A 15 -19.98 10.89 6.19
C VAL A 15 -21.44 10.55 5.83
N PRO A 16 -21.77 10.32 4.54
CA PRO A 16 -23.10 9.85 4.16
C PRO A 16 -23.43 8.51 4.86
N PRO A 17 -24.65 8.32 5.40
CA PRO A 17 -24.99 7.14 6.18
C PRO A 17 -25.10 5.86 5.34
N ASN A 18 -25.15 5.97 4.01
CA ASN A 18 -25.42 4.89 3.08
C ASN A 18 -24.17 4.48 2.25
N ILE A 19 -22.96 4.75 2.73
CA ILE A 19 -21.75 4.22 2.08
C ILE A 19 -21.69 2.70 2.22
N SER A 20 -21.42 2.01 1.10
CA SER A 20 -21.30 0.55 1.07
C SER A 20 -19.88 0.08 1.42
N SER A 21 -19.67 -1.23 1.52
CA SER A 21 -18.35 -1.84 1.77
C SER A 21 -17.27 -1.41 0.77
N TRP A 22 -17.65 -1.00 -0.45
CA TRP A 22 -16.74 -0.49 -1.46
C TRP A 22 -15.98 0.79 -1.03
N TRP A 23 -16.49 1.55 -0.06
CA TRP A 23 -15.79 2.71 0.49
C TRP A 23 -14.61 2.34 1.39
N ASN A 24 -14.55 1.09 1.89
CA ASN A 24 -13.47 0.62 2.78
C ASN A 24 -12.12 0.47 2.07
N PHE A 25 -12.12 0.32 0.73
CA PHE A 25 -10.86 0.17 0.00
C PHE A 25 -9.94 1.39 0.12
N GLY A 26 -10.47 2.58 0.45
CA GLY A 26 -9.62 3.75 0.73
C GLY A 26 -8.73 3.56 1.97
N SER A 27 -9.30 3.11 3.09
CA SER A 27 -8.54 2.86 4.32
C SER A 27 -7.65 1.63 4.21
N LEU A 28 -8.11 0.59 3.52
CA LEU A 28 -7.29 -0.60 3.24
C LEU A 28 -6.04 -0.26 2.42
N LEU A 29 -6.12 0.66 1.46
CA LEU A 29 -4.94 1.15 0.74
C LEU A 29 -3.94 1.85 1.66
N GLY A 30 -4.43 2.65 2.61
CA GLY A 30 -3.58 3.26 3.65
C GLY A 30 -2.90 2.21 4.53
N LEU A 31 -3.64 1.16 4.92
CA LEU A 31 -3.09 0.02 5.65
C LEU A 31 -2.03 -0.71 4.84
N CYS A 32 -2.29 -1.01 3.55
CA CYS A 32 -1.33 -1.65 2.65
C CYS A 32 -0.03 -0.82 2.56
N LEU A 33 -0.15 0.50 2.42
CA LEU A 33 1.02 1.38 2.36
C LEU A 33 1.86 1.28 3.65
N MET A 34 1.21 1.37 4.81
CA MET A 34 1.91 1.25 6.09
C MET A 34 2.57 -0.11 6.27
N THR A 35 1.88 -1.21 5.92
CA THR A 35 2.46 -2.56 6.01
C THR A 35 3.64 -2.74 5.06
N GLN A 36 3.56 -2.22 3.83
CA GLN A 36 4.66 -2.31 2.86
C GLN A 36 5.88 -1.49 3.32
N ILE A 37 5.68 -0.29 3.86
CA ILE A 37 6.78 0.54 4.40
C ILE A 37 7.45 -0.17 5.57
N LEU A 38 6.68 -0.66 6.54
CA LEU A 38 7.24 -1.33 7.72
C LEU A 38 8.01 -2.59 7.34
N THR A 39 7.37 -3.50 6.58
CA THR A 39 8.04 -4.74 6.16
C THR A 39 9.23 -4.48 5.24
N GLY A 40 9.11 -3.53 4.30
CA GLY A 40 10.21 -3.14 3.41
C GLY A 40 11.40 -2.59 4.18
N LEU A 41 11.18 -1.75 5.18
CA LEU A 41 12.24 -1.22 6.04
C LEU A 41 13.01 -2.34 6.74
N PHE A 42 12.32 -3.32 7.33
CA PHE A 42 12.97 -4.49 7.94
C PHE A 42 13.74 -5.34 6.92
N LEU A 43 13.20 -5.53 5.71
CA LEU A 43 13.89 -6.28 4.65
C LEU A 43 15.17 -5.55 4.20
N THR A 44 15.13 -4.22 4.06
CA THR A 44 16.29 -3.44 3.62
C THR A 44 17.45 -3.46 4.61
N MET A 45 17.21 -3.70 5.91
CA MET A 45 18.28 -3.86 6.91
C MET A 45 19.16 -5.09 6.66
N HIS A 46 18.66 -6.08 5.90
CA HIS A 46 19.34 -7.34 5.63
C HIS A 46 19.62 -7.59 4.14
N TYR A 47 19.12 -6.73 3.26
CA TYR A 47 19.27 -6.84 1.81
C TYR A 47 20.59 -6.23 1.33
N THR A 48 21.23 -6.84 0.34
CA THR A 48 22.46 -6.33 -0.29
C THR A 48 22.23 -6.01 -1.78
N PRO A 49 22.26 -4.73 -2.20
CA PRO A 49 22.00 -4.32 -3.59
C PRO A 49 23.25 -4.48 -4.47
N ASN A 50 23.80 -5.69 -4.53
CA ASN A 50 24.90 -6.05 -5.43
C ASN A 50 24.49 -7.25 -6.30
N ILE A 51 24.73 -7.19 -7.60
CA ILE A 51 24.31 -8.23 -8.56
C ILE A 51 24.78 -9.65 -8.18
N THR A 52 25.91 -9.80 -7.49
CA THR A 52 26.42 -11.12 -7.07
C THR A 52 25.82 -11.60 -5.75
N MET A 53 25.24 -10.70 -4.95
CA MET A 53 24.75 -10.98 -3.59
C MET A 53 23.24 -10.75 -3.40
N ALA A 54 22.54 -10.14 -4.36
CA ALA A 54 21.13 -9.80 -4.24
C ALA A 54 20.28 -11.05 -3.90
N PHE A 55 20.42 -12.11 -4.70
CA PHE A 55 19.68 -13.35 -4.48
C PHE A 55 20.07 -14.03 -3.15
N SER A 56 21.37 -14.15 -2.86
CA SER A 56 21.83 -14.80 -1.62
C SER A 56 21.44 -14.02 -0.37
N SER A 57 21.37 -12.68 -0.43
CA SER A 57 20.89 -11.87 0.68
C SER A 57 19.39 -12.06 0.95
N VAL A 58 18.57 -12.25 -0.09
CA VAL A 58 17.15 -12.61 0.08
C VAL A 58 16.99 -14.03 0.65
N ALA A 59 17.83 -14.98 0.23
CA ALA A 59 17.87 -16.32 0.81
C ALA A 59 18.26 -16.26 2.31
N HIS A 60 19.28 -15.49 2.66
CA HIS A 60 19.69 -15.24 4.05
C HIS A 60 18.55 -14.63 4.88
N ILE A 61 17.80 -13.66 4.35
CA ILE A 61 16.60 -13.13 5.01
C ILE A 61 15.60 -14.25 5.31
N CYS A 62 15.36 -15.15 4.36
CA CYS A 62 14.34 -16.18 4.53
C CYS A 62 14.78 -17.31 5.47
N HIS A 63 16.07 -17.67 5.49
CA HIS A 63 16.56 -18.83 6.24
C HIS A 63 17.19 -18.48 7.59
N ASP A 64 17.88 -17.34 7.69
CA ASP A 64 18.79 -17.06 8.80
C ASP A 64 18.32 -15.87 9.67
N VAL A 65 17.46 -14.99 9.15
CA VAL A 65 16.88 -13.89 9.94
C VAL A 65 15.63 -14.36 10.69
N ASN A 66 15.56 -14.08 11.98
CA ASN A 66 14.39 -14.40 12.82
C ASN A 66 13.10 -13.82 12.22
N TYR A 67 12.13 -14.68 11.92
CA TYR A 67 10.88 -14.33 11.22
C TYR A 67 11.06 -13.66 9.85
N GLY A 68 12.26 -13.67 9.27
CA GLY A 68 12.52 -13.02 7.99
C GLY A 68 11.72 -13.64 6.83
N TRP A 69 11.50 -14.96 6.85
CA TRP A 69 10.58 -15.62 5.91
C TRP A 69 9.16 -15.04 6.00
N LEU A 70 8.66 -14.77 7.21
CA LEU A 70 7.31 -14.26 7.42
C LEU A 70 7.22 -12.82 6.91
N ILE A 71 8.18 -11.97 7.28
CA ILE A 71 8.23 -10.57 6.84
C ILE A 71 8.32 -10.51 5.30
N ARG A 72 9.18 -11.32 4.69
CA ARG A 72 9.31 -11.40 3.23
C ARG A 72 8.01 -11.84 2.56
N ASN A 73 7.33 -12.83 3.13
CA ASN A 73 6.04 -13.29 2.60
C ASN A 73 4.93 -12.26 2.75
N ILE A 74 4.87 -11.53 3.87
CA ILE A 74 3.93 -10.42 4.06
C ILE A 74 4.22 -9.33 3.04
N HIS A 75 5.48 -8.95 2.83
CA HIS A 75 5.84 -7.90 1.86
C HIS A 75 5.48 -8.28 0.42
N ALA A 76 5.78 -9.53 0.02
CA ALA A 76 5.53 -10.02 -1.33
C ALA A 76 4.03 -10.18 -1.61
N ASN A 77 3.28 -10.87 -0.73
CA ASN A 77 1.83 -11.03 -0.90
C ASN A 77 1.07 -9.72 -0.64
N GLY A 78 1.58 -8.88 0.24
CA GLY A 78 1.06 -7.55 0.55
C GLY A 78 1.07 -6.64 -0.69
N ALA A 79 2.10 -6.75 -1.54
CA ALA A 79 2.12 -6.05 -2.83
C ALA A 79 0.96 -6.48 -3.74
N SER A 80 0.67 -7.77 -3.86
CA SER A 80 -0.48 -8.27 -4.63
C SER A 80 -1.82 -7.80 -4.04
N PHE A 81 -1.96 -7.86 -2.71
CA PHE A 81 -3.16 -7.38 -2.02
C PHE A 81 -3.37 -5.87 -2.19
N PHE A 82 -2.28 -5.08 -2.24
CA PHE A 82 -2.32 -3.66 -2.56
C PHE A 82 -2.96 -3.45 -3.94
N PHE A 83 -2.53 -4.18 -4.97
CA PHE A 83 -3.13 -4.07 -6.31
C PHE A 83 -4.60 -4.50 -6.35
N ILE A 84 -4.98 -5.55 -5.63
CA ILE A 84 -6.39 -5.95 -5.50
C ILE A 84 -7.21 -4.79 -4.92
N CYS A 85 -6.73 -4.17 -3.85
CA CYS A 85 -7.37 -3.01 -3.23
C CYS A 85 -7.42 -1.80 -4.17
N LEU A 86 -6.35 -1.55 -4.96
CA LEU A 86 -6.30 -0.44 -5.93
C LEU A 86 -7.35 -0.63 -7.01
N TYR A 87 -7.40 -1.81 -7.63
CA TYR A 87 -8.36 -2.08 -8.69
C TYR A 87 -9.80 -2.03 -8.17
N ALA A 88 -10.08 -2.58 -6.97
CA ALA A 88 -11.40 -2.45 -6.36
C ALA A 88 -11.77 -0.98 -6.07
N HIS A 89 -10.82 -0.17 -5.58
CA HIS A 89 -11.03 1.25 -5.32
C HIS A 89 -11.32 2.06 -6.59
N ILE A 90 -10.60 1.76 -7.68
CA ILE A 90 -10.80 2.38 -9.01
C ILE A 90 -12.14 1.96 -9.59
N THR A 91 -12.48 0.67 -9.57
CA THR A 91 -13.77 0.17 -10.06
C THR A 91 -14.94 0.80 -9.33
N ARG A 92 -14.86 0.94 -7.99
CA ARG A 92 -15.84 1.70 -7.20
C ARG A 92 -15.99 3.12 -7.75
N ALA A 93 -14.87 3.82 -7.98
CA ALA A 93 -14.89 5.20 -8.41
C ALA A 93 -15.51 5.38 -9.80
N LEU A 94 -15.29 4.42 -10.70
CA LEU A 94 -15.94 4.37 -12.02
C LEU A 94 -17.43 4.09 -11.90
N TYR A 95 -17.82 3.09 -11.10
CA TYR A 95 -19.23 2.69 -10.95
C TYR A 95 -20.11 3.79 -10.33
N TYR A 96 -19.62 4.46 -9.29
CA TYR A 96 -20.37 5.51 -8.59
C TYR A 96 -20.07 6.94 -9.09
N GLY A 97 -19.35 7.10 -10.19
CA GLY A 97 -19.04 8.42 -10.74
C GLY A 97 -18.12 9.30 -9.87
N SER A 98 -17.35 8.71 -8.94
CA SER A 98 -16.46 9.46 -8.05
C SER A 98 -15.34 10.20 -8.79
N TYR A 99 -15.03 9.81 -10.03
CA TYR A 99 -14.11 10.51 -10.93
C TYR A 99 -14.58 11.93 -11.34
N LEU A 100 -15.82 12.31 -11.00
CA LEU A 100 -16.31 13.68 -11.16
C LEU A 100 -15.58 14.66 -10.23
N ASN A 101 -15.09 14.21 -9.08
CA ASN A 101 -14.15 15.00 -8.26
C ASN A 101 -12.75 14.96 -8.90
N LYS A 102 -12.51 15.87 -9.86
CA LYS A 102 -11.32 15.86 -10.73
C LYS A 102 -10.00 15.96 -9.97
N LYS A 103 -9.93 16.76 -8.91
CA LYS A 103 -8.69 16.91 -8.13
C LYS A 103 -8.31 15.58 -7.48
N THR A 104 -9.25 14.97 -6.75
CA THR A 104 -9.04 13.67 -6.08
C THR A 104 -8.78 12.54 -7.09
N TRP A 105 -9.50 12.53 -8.20
CA TRP A 105 -9.32 11.53 -9.25
C TRP A 105 -7.93 11.59 -9.89
N ASN A 106 -7.48 12.80 -10.29
CA ASN A 106 -6.17 12.97 -10.90
C ASN A 106 -5.03 12.64 -9.93
N THR A 107 -5.16 12.98 -8.65
CA THR A 107 -4.19 12.54 -7.63
C THR A 107 -4.19 11.01 -7.49
N GLY A 108 -5.34 10.36 -7.58
CA GLY A 108 -5.44 8.90 -7.56
C GLY A 108 -4.73 8.23 -8.75
N ILE A 109 -4.82 8.80 -9.95
CA ILE A 109 -4.09 8.32 -11.14
C ILE A 109 -2.57 8.41 -10.91
N ILE A 110 -2.09 9.53 -10.37
CA ILE A 110 -0.66 9.69 -10.07
C ILE A 110 -0.22 8.64 -9.04
N ILE A 111 -1.00 8.42 -7.97
CA ILE A 111 -0.71 7.40 -6.96
C ILE A 111 -0.67 6.00 -7.59
N LEU A 112 -1.61 5.66 -8.47
CA LEU A 112 -1.61 4.39 -9.20
C LEU A 112 -0.29 4.18 -9.96
N LEU A 113 0.13 5.18 -10.75
CA LEU A 113 1.37 5.10 -11.53
C LEU A 113 2.62 4.96 -10.63
N LEU A 114 2.65 5.67 -9.50
CA LEU A 114 3.74 5.55 -8.53
C LEU A 114 3.78 4.17 -7.87
N VAL A 115 2.64 3.59 -7.51
CA VAL A 115 2.58 2.23 -6.95
C VAL A 115 3.01 1.19 -7.99
N MET A 116 2.61 1.35 -9.25
CA MET A 116 3.08 0.49 -10.35
C MET A 116 4.59 0.54 -10.53
N MET A 117 5.18 1.74 -10.55
CA MET A 117 6.63 1.91 -10.64
C MET A 117 7.35 1.30 -9.43
N THR A 118 6.83 1.53 -8.22
CA THR A 118 7.39 1.01 -6.98
C THR A 118 7.40 -0.52 -6.97
N ALA A 119 6.28 -1.14 -7.35
CA ALA A 119 6.17 -2.60 -7.40
C ALA A 119 7.06 -3.22 -8.49
N PHE A 120 7.20 -2.55 -9.63
CA PHE A 120 8.12 -2.99 -10.69
C PHE A 120 9.57 -3.00 -10.20
N VAL A 121 10.04 -1.89 -9.63
CA VAL A 121 11.42 -1.79 -9.13
C VAL A 121 11.65 -2.72 -7.94
N GLY A 122 10.65 -2.95 -7.09
CA GLY A 122 10.77 -3.88 -5.96
C GLY A 122 10.76 -5.36 -6.35
N TYR A 123 10.35 -5.70 -7.58
CA TYR A 123 10.40 -7.07 -8.10
C TYR A 123 11.77 -7.45 -8.68
N VAL A 124 12.52 -6.46 -9.18
CA VAL A 124 13.87 -6.60 -9.75
C VAL A 124 14.91 -6.74 -8.65
#